data_AF-A0A8F4FWJ6-F1
#
_entry.id   AF-A0A8F4FWJ6-F1
#
_cell.length_a   1.000
_cell.length_b   1.000
_cell.length_c   1.000
_cell.angle_alpha   90.00
_cell.angle_beta   90.00
_cell.angle_gamma   90.00
#
_symmetry.space_group_name_H-M   'P 1'
#
loop_
_entity.id
_entity.type
_entity.pdbx_description
1 polymer ?
#
loop_
_entity_poly.entity_id
_entity_poly.type
_entity_poly.pdbx_seq_one_letter_code
_entity_poly.pdbx_strand_id
1 'polypeptide(L)'
;MNRWKKLAVAAVAVAAATGATAAWAQDGGGQNDGPASAGAGTRALGGTKRETIFQAIAPCRLVDTRKASGKFAIGEERTYDVRGTGATFAAQGGAANGCGIPDTATAVEITVTAAEATGKGYVRAYPVGETNATFLNSTNVFNASNTGTVSLCGATGFLCVVDEDLRVRDFTSSTHIIIDVQGYYQQQMAAQINADGSLGRNSRAVSVSSPAVGARVVRFDRDVSSCAYNATVGTAATGTAVGYANAQPATSDATGIFVQTFNDDGTQTNLPFYLTVTC
;
A
#
# COMPACT_ATOMS: atom_id res chain seq x y z
N MET A 1 -56.59 63.69 7.60
CA MET A 1 -56.78 62.31 8.11
C MET A 1 -55.46 61.89 8.75
N ASN A 2 -55.30 62.15 10.05
CA ASN A 2 -55.40 61.16 11.14
C ASN A 2 -54.36 60.03 11.00
N ARG A 3 -53.50 59.70 11.97
CA ARG A 3 -53.31 60.10 13.37
C ARG A 3 -51.99 59.42 13.82
N TRP A 4 -51.03 60.17 14.37
CA TRP A 4 -50.57 60.11 15.78
C TRP A 4 -49.48 59.08 16.12
N LYS A 5 -48.26 59.54 16.44
CA LYS A 5 -47.67 59.78 17.80
C LYS A 5 -47.27 58.44 18.49
N LYS A 6 -46.11 58.24 19.12
CA LYS A 6 -45.46 59.07 20.16
C LYS A 6 -43.98 58.67 20.35
N LEU A 7 -43.15 59.66 20.64
CA LEU A 7 -41.90 59.52 21.41
C LEU A 7 -42.19 59.06 22.84
N ALA A 8 -41.31 58.25 23.42
CA ALA A 8 -41.12 58.13 24.86
C ALA A 8 -39.64 57.83 25.17
N VAL A 9 -39.07 58.68 26.03
CA VAL A 9 -37.74 58.60 26.64
C VAL A 9 -37.85 57.77 27.92
N ALA A 10 -36.87 56.90 28.20
CA ALA A 10 -36.46 56.38 29.53
C ALA A 10 -35.53 55.18 29.31
N ALA A 11 -34.52 54.84 30.10
CA ALA A 11 -33.77 55.42 31.20
C ALA A 11 -32.60 54.43 31.39
N VAL A 12 -31.38 54.91 31.63
CA VAL A 12 -30.23 54.02 31.92
C VAL A 12 -30.42 53.45 33.32
N ALA A 13 -30.58 52.13 33.43
CA ALA A 13 -30.61 51.42 34.70
C ALA A 13 -29.42 50.46 34.75
N VAL A 14 -28.48 50.75 35.66
CA VAL A 14 -27.39 49.87 36.09
C VAL A 14 -28.00 48.68 36.83
N ALA A 15 -27.74 47.45 36.38
CA ALA A 15 -28.12 46.24 37.10
C ALA A 15 -26.87 45.44 37.47
N ALA A 16 -26.79 45.15 38.76
CA ALA A 16 -25.66 44.59 39.49
C ALA A 16 -25.27 43.18 39.03
N ALA A 17 -23.96 42.90 39.03
CA ALA A 17 -23.43 41.56 39.03
C ALA A 17 -23.77 40.90 40.37
N THR A 18 -24.73 39.97 40.38
CA THR A 18 -24.88 38.99 41.45
C THR A 18 -24.06 37.77 41.08
N GLY A 19 -22.86 37.69 41.66
CA GLY A 19 -22.14 36.43 41.77
C GLY A 19 -22.96 35.44 42.59
N ALA A 20 -23.17 34.25 42.04
CA ALA A 20 -23.45 33.07 42.83
C ALA A 20 -22.13 32.29 42.97
N THR A 21 -21.70 32.15 44.20
CA THR A 21 -20.52 31.40 44.65
C THR A 21 -20.69 29.90 44.44
N ALA A 22 -19.54 29.25 44.28
CA ALA A 22 -19.31 27.81 44.25
C ALA A 22 -20.04 27.06 45.41
N ALA A 23 -20.34 25.75 45.38
CA ALA A 23 -19.51 24.66 44.89
C ALA A 23 -20.21 23.27 45.03
N TRP A 24 -19.55 22.26 44.44
CA TRP A 24 -19.56 20.80 44.69
C TRP A 24 -20.71 19.92 44.16
N ALA A 25 -20.41 19.21 43.07
CA ALA A 25 -20.47 17.75 43.04
C ALA A 25 -19.51 17.24 41.96
N GLN A 26 -18.30 16.91 42.39
CA GLN A 26 -17.34 16.13 41.61
C GLN A 26 -17.78 14.67 41.75
N ASP A 27 -18.47 14.14 40.74
CA ASP A 27 -18.72 12.70 40.71
C ASP A 27 -17.43 12.01 40.27
N GLY A 28 -16.98 11.08 41.11
CA GLY A 28 -15.73 10.37 40.95
C GLY A 28 -15.85 9.36 39.83
N GLY A 29 -15.24 9.66 38.69
CA GLY A 29 -14.99 8.70 37.64
C GLY A 29 -13.69 9.07 36.96
N GLY A 30 -12.62 8.34 37.28
CA GLY A 30 -11.33 8.48 36.61
C GLY A 30 -11.45 8.10 35.14
N GLN A 31 -11.83 9.05 34.31
CA GLN A 31 -11.56 8.98 32.87
C GLN A 31 -10.15 9.53 32.68
N ASN A 32 -9.17 8.69 33.00
CA ASN A 32 -7.96 8.75 32.20
C ASN A 32 -8.44 8.51 30.77
N ASP A 33 -8.15 9.44 29.86
CA ASP A 33 -8.22 9.20 28.43
C ASP A 33 -7.20 8.11 28.10
N GLY A 34 -7.55 6.87 28.43
CA GLY A 34 -6.80 5.70 28.02
C GLY A 34 -6.77 5.69 26.50
N PRO A 35 -5.69 5.19 25.88
CA PRO A 35 -5.65 5.06 24.44
C PRO A 35 -6.93 4.36 23.99
N ALA A 36 -7.68 5.02 23.10
CA ALA A 36 -8.93 4.49 22.60
C ALA A 36 -8.73 3.01 22.24
N SER A 37 -9.63 2.15 22.75
CA SER A 37 -9.62 0.74 22.40
C SER A 37 -9.57 0.66 20.87
N ALA A 38 -8.47 0.11 20.34
CA ALA A 38 -8.36 -0.15 18.92
C ALA A 38 -9.60 -0.96 18.55
N GLY A 39 -10.51 -0.39 17.75
CA GLY A 39 -11.67 -1.10 17.27
C GLY A 39 -11.23 -2.46 16.72
N ALA A 40 -12.10 -3.48 16.80
CA ALA A 40 -11.85 -4.86 16.39
C ALA A 40 -11.60 -5.01 14.88
N GLY A 41 -10.52 -4.40 14.43
CA GLY A 41 -9.87 -4.43 13.14
C GLY A 41 -8.41 -4.06 13.43
N THR A 42 -7.79 -4.78 14.38
CA THR A 42 -6.34 -4.67 14.59
C THR A 42 -5.70 -4.93 13.24
N ARG A 43 -4.89 -4.00 12.79
CA ARG A 43 -4.32 -3.97 11.46
C ARG A 43 -2.85 -3.63 11.66
N ALA A 44 -2.07 -4.69 11.88
CA ALA A 44 -0.61 -4.75 11.94
C ALA A 44 -0.25 -6.22 11.62
N LEU A 45 0.59 -6.40 10.60
CA LEU A 45 0.19 -6.95 9.29
C LEU A 45 -1.03 -6.21 8.71
N GLY A 46 -0.74 -5.11 8.01
CA GLY A 46 -1.74 -4.32 7.29
C GLY A 46 -2.46 -3.28 8.11
N GLY A 47 -1.74 -2.28 8.65
CA GLY A 47 -2.30 -0.95 8.98
C GLY A 47 -3.08 -0.34 7.80
N THR A 48 -3.57 0.91 7.92
CA THR A 48 -4.03 1.64 6.73
C THR A 48 -2.90 1.83 5.70
N LYS A 49 -1.65 1.63 6.13
CA LYS A 49 -0.46 1.53 5.27
C LYS A 49 -0.16 0.06 4.99
N ARG A 50 -0.09 -0.30 3.71
CA ARG A 50 0.36 -1.62 3.27
C ARG A 50 1.87 -1.72 3.49
N GLU A 51 2.28 -2.64 4.36
CA GLU A 51 3.68 -3.06 4.44
C GLU A 51 4.00 -3.86 3.16
N THR A 52 5.04 -3.45 2.47
CA THR A 52 5.46 -4.04 1.20
C THR A 52 6.95 -4.30 1.25
N ILE A 53 7.37 -5.40 0.63
CA ILE A 53 8.77 -5.77 0.48
C ILE A 53 9.25 -5.35 -0.90
N PHE A 54 10.47 -4.83 -0.96
CA PHE A 54 11.12 -4.48 -2.21
C PHE A 54 11.71 -5.73 -2.87
N GLN A 55 11.40 -5.92 -4.15
CA GLN A 55 11.99 -6.93 -5.02
C GLN A 55 12.80 -6.23 -6.11
N ALA A 56 14.12 -6.42 -6.06
CA ALA A 56 15.00 -5.94 -7.12
C ALA A 56 14.79 -6.75 -8.41
N ILE A 57 14.91 -6.08 -9.55
CA ILE A 57 14.94 -6.70 -10.88
C ILE A 57 16.23 -6.30 -11.60
N ALA A 58 16.55 -6.97 -12.70
CA ALA A 58 17.52 -6.42 -13.64
C ALA A 58 16.99 -5.08 -14.18
N PRO A 59 17.74 -3.96 -14.08
CA PRO A 59 17.26 -2.66 -14.51
C PRO A 59 16.66 -2.71 -15.92
N CYS A 60 15.44 -2.20 -16.04
CA CYS A 60 14.64 -2.36 -17.25
C CYS A 60 14.09 -1.03 -17.75
N ARG A 61 14.27 -0.74 -19.04
CA ARG A 61 13.67 0.42 -19.71
C ARG A 61 12.19 0.18 -19.92
N LEU A 62 11.35 0.86 -19.16
CA LEU A 62 9.89 0.77 -19.27
C LEU A 62 9.33 1.74 -20.32
N VAL A 63 9.84 2.97 -20.33
CA VAL A 63 9.38 4.03 -21.24
C VAL A 63 10.58 4.73 -21.84
N ASP A 64 10.54 5.00 -23.15
CA ASP A 64 11.49 5.88 -23.81
C ASP A 64 10.78 6.70 -24.88
N THR A 65 10.39 7.93 -24.55
CA THR A 65 9.61 8.72 -25.51
C THR A 65 10.42 9.24 -26.70
N ARG A 66 11.73 8.98 -26.75
CA ARG A 66 12.55 9.23 -27.95
C ARG A 66 12.33 8.15 -29.01
N LYS A 67 11.93 6.95 -28.57
CA LYS A 67 11.66 5.79 -29.43
C LYS A 67 10.18 5.67 -29.78
N ALA A 68 9.29 6.18 -28.94
CA ALA A 68 7.85 6.16 -29.14
C ALA A 68 7.18 7.45 -28.66
N SER A 69 6.06 7.85 -29.25
CA SER A 69 5.19 8.96 -28.78
C SER A 69 5.78 10.39 -28.74
N GLY A 70 7.10 10.57 -28.91
CA GLY A 70 7.74 11.89 -29.01
C GLY A 70 7.78 12.67 -27.69
N LYS A 71 8.25 13.92 -27.75
CA LYS A 71 8.30 14.81 -26.57
C LYS A 71 6.90 15.03 -26.02
N PHE A 72 6.82 15.21 -24.70
CA PHE A 72 5.63 15.77 -24.07
C PHE A 72 5.44 17.21 -24.53
N ALA A 73 4.20 17.61 -24.76
CA ALA A 73 3.80 19.00 -24.85
C ALA A 73 3.64 19.61 -23.45
N ILE A 74 3.63 20.93 -23.38
CA ILE A 74 3.49 21.66 -22.10
C ILE A 74 2.13 21.32 -21.48
N GLY A 75 2.15 20.82 -20.25
CA GLY A 75 0.95 20.44 -19.50
C GLY A 75 0.37 19.07 -19.88
N GLU A 76 0.98 18.35 -20.82
CA GLU A 76 0.51 17.05 -21.29
C GLU A 76 0.69 15.97 -20.22
N GLU A 77 -0.36 15.19 -20.00
CA GLU A 77 -0.36 13.98 -19.18
C GLU A 77 -0.40 12.76 -20.11
N ARG A 78 0.40 11.74 -19.82
CA ARG A 78 0.32 10.42 -20.45
C ARG A 78 0.27 9.33 -19.39
N THR A 79 -0.39 8.24 -19.73
CA THR A 79 -0.47 7.03 -18.91
C THR A 79 0.45 5.95 -19.47
N TYR A 80 0.91 5.08 -18.58
CA TYR A 80 1.85 4.02 -18.89
C TYR A 80 1.51 2.75 -18.10
N ASP A 81 1.76 1.61 -18.74
CA ASP A 81 1.71 0.29 -18.13
C ASP A 81 3.02 0.01 -17.44
N VAL A 82 2.93 -0.54 -16.24
CA VAL A 82 4.10 -0.88 -15.43
C VAL A 82 4.14 -2.38 -15.15
N ARG A 83 2.96 -3.00 -14.95
CA ARG A 83 2.81 -4.40 -14.55
C ARG A 83 2.23 -5.26 -15.67
N GLY A 84 2.49 -6.55 -15.60
CA GLY A 84 2.00 -7.53 -16.56
C GLY A 84 2.88 -7.63 -17.79
N THR A 85 2.29 -8.11 -18.89
CA THR A 85 2.96 -8.36 -20.17
C THR A 85 2.01 -8.03 -21.32
N GLY A 86 2.51 -7.52 -22.45
CA GLY A 86 1.67 -7.25 -23.60
C GLY A 86 2.32 -6.36 -24.66
N ALA A 87 1.64 -6.21 -25.81
CA ALA A 87 2.12 -5.41 -26.92
C ALA A 87 2.17 -3.90 -26.62
N THR A 88 1.44 -3.45 -25.59
CA THR A 88 1.41 -2.04 -25.14
C THR A 88 2.77 -1.55 -24.66
N PHE A 89 3.61 -2.42 -24.09
CA PHE A 89 4.95 -2.02 -23.62
C PHE A 89 5.88 -1.59 -24.75
N ALA A 90 5.81 -2.25 -25.91
CA ALA A 90 6.58 -1.83 -27.09
C ALA A 90 6.15 -0.44 -27.59
N ALA A 91 4.84 -0.14 -27.52
CA ALA A 91 4.28 1.14 -27.93
C ALA A 91 4.71 2.31 -27.00
N GLN A 92 5.19 2.01 -25.79
CA GLN A 92 5.71 3.01 -24.83
C GLN A 92 7.23 3.25 -25.00
N GLY A 93 7.88 2.55 -25.95
CA GLY A 93 9.31 2.68 -26.25
C GLY A 93 10.23 1.87 -25.34
N GLY A 94 9.67 1.05 -24.45
CA GLY A 94 10.39 0.17 -23.52
C GLY A 94 10.59 -1.27 -24.03
N ALA A 95 10.85 -2.17 -23.08
CA ALA A 95 10.96 -3.60 -23.34
C ALA A 95 9.64 -4.20 -23.86
N ALA A 96 9.67 -4.95 -24.96
CA ALA A 96 8.45 -5.39 -25.67
C ALA A 96 7.49 -6.25 -24.84
N ASN A 97 7.97 -6.96 -23.81
CA ASN A 97 7.15 -7.79 -22.92
C ASN A 97 7.05 -7.22 -21.50
N GLY A 98 7.33 -5.93 -21.31
CA GLY A 98 7.41 -5.30 -20.01
C GLY A 98 8.66 -5.69 -19.22
N CYS A 99 8.67 -5.35 -17.94
CA CYS A 99 9.83 -5.51 -17.04
C CYS A 99 9.71 -6.71 -16.08
N GLY A 100 8.80 -7.65 -16.35
CA GLY A 100 8.57 -8.81 -15.48
C GLY A 100 7.97 -8.45 -14.12
N ILE A 101 7.31 -7.30 -14.02
CA ILE A 101 6.68 -6.82 -12.79
C ILE A 101 5.29 -7.46 -12.70
N PRO A 102 4.98 -8.21 -11.64
CA PRO A 102 3.69 -8.88 -11.51
C PRO A 102 2.56 -7.88 -11.24
N ASP A 103 1.34 -8.23 -11.66
CA ASP A 103 0.11 -7.43 -11.42
C ASP A 103 -0.13 -7.15 -9.93
N THR A 104 0.43 -7.98 -9.06
CA THR A 104 0.31 -7.85 -7.60
C THR A 104 1.26 -6.82 -6.99
N ALA A 105 2.14 -6.21 -7.79
CA ALA A 105 2.97 -5.10 -7.35
C ALA A 105 2.11 -3.87 -7.01
N THR A 106 2.48 -3.14 -5.97
CA THR A 106 1.74 -1.98 -5.46
C THR A 106 2.53 -0.67 -5.58
N ALA A 107 3.84 -0.74 -5.78
CA ALA A 107 4.67 0.41 -6.09
C ALA A 107 5.89 -0.05 -6.90
N VAL A 108 6.60 0.90 -7.49
CA VAL A 108 7.85 0.66 -8.21
C VAL A 108 8.91 1.65 -7.79
N GLU A 109 10.16 1.19 -7.78
CA GLU A 109 11.32 2.06 -7.70
C GLU A 109 11.75 2.40 -9.12
N ILE A 110 11.58 3.66 -9.50
CA ILE A 110 11.83 4.13 -10.86
C ILE A 110 12.82 5.27 -10.88
N THR A 111 13.60 5.30 -11.95
CA THR A 111 14.41 6.44 -12.36
C THR A 111 13.73 7.10 -13.53
N VAL A 112 13.33 8.36 -13.35
CA VAL A 112 12.76 9.17 -14.42
C VAL A 112 13.83 10.16 -14.89
N THR A 113 14.08 10.17 -16.19
CA THR A 113 15.00 11.11 -16.85
C THR A 113 14.21 12.03 -17.77
N ALA A 114 14.36 13.33 -17.58
CA ALA A 114 13.94 14.35 -18.54
C ALA A 114 15.10 14.62 -19.50
N ALA A 115 14.89 14.33 -20.78
CA ALA A 115 15.89 14.48 -21.83
C ALA A 115 15.47 15.53 -22.86
N GLU A 116 16.45 16.31 -23.33
CA GLU A 116 16.28 17.30 -24.39
C GLU A 116 15.12 18.29 -24.15
N ALA A 117 14.95 18.72 -22.89
CA ALA A 117 13.94 19.70 -22.54
C ALA A 117 14.19 21.03 -23.27
N THR A 118 13.13 21.66 -23.78
CA THR A 118 13.23 22.94 -24.49
C THR A 118 13.37 24.14 -23.55
N GLY A 119 13.16 23.95 -22.25
CA GLY A 119 13.21 25.00 -21.24
C GLY A 119 13.38 24.44 -19.83
N LYS A 120 13.19 25.30 -18.83
CA LYS A 120 13.14 24.89 -17.42
C LYS A 120 11.75 24.34 -17.12
N GLY A 121 11.70 23.33 -16.26
CA GLY A 121 10.43 22.79 -15.83
C GLY A 121 10.49 21.76 -14.72
N TYR A 122 9.40 21.01 -14.59
CA TYR A 122 9.31 19.89 -13.68
C TYR A 122 8.31 18.85 -14.17
N VAL A 123 8.57 17.62 -13.77
CA VAL A 123 7.78 16.44 -14.11
C VAL A 123 7.22 15.83 -12.84
N ARG A 124 5.98 15.36 -12.91
CA ARG A 124 5.33 14.59 -11.86
C ARG A 124 5.03 13.18 -12.35
N ALA A 125 5.15 12.22 -11.44
CA ALA A 125 4.84 10.82 -11.65
C ALA A 125 3.92 10.36 -10.51
N TYR A 126 2.73 9.83 -10.83
CA TYR A 126 1.71 9.46 -9.85
C TYR A 126 0.76 8.39 -10.40
N PRO A 127 0.08 7.61 -9.55
CA PRO A 127 -0.86 6.59 -10.01
C PRO A 127 -2.21 7.18 -10.44
N VAL A 128 -2.98 7.70 -9.48
CA VAL A 128 -4.32 8.29 -9.66
C VAL A 128 -4.49 9.43 -8.66
N GLY A 129 -5.26 10.45 -9.03
CA GLY A 129 -5.49 11.64 -8.20
C GLY A 129 -4.22 12.46 -8.06
N GLU A 130 -3.91 13.26 -9.08
CA GLU A 130 -2.68 14.06 -9.22
C GLU A 130 -2.13 14.56 -7.87
N THR A 131 -0.84 14.31 -7.64
CA THR A 131 -0.12 14.86 -6.49
C THR A 131 0.46 16.23 -6.80
N ASN A 132 0.52 17.13 -5.81
CA ASN A 132 1.26 18.38 -5.96
C ASN A 132 2.79 18.19 -5.81
N ALA A 133 3.24 16.97 -5.51
CA ALA A 133 4.66 16.65 -5.34
C ALA A 133 5.39 16.55 -6.69
N THR A 134 6.51 17.27 -6.81
CA THR A 134 7.42 17.18 -7.95
C THR A 134 8.28 15.93 -7.85
N PHE A 135 8.38 15.17 -8.95
CA PHE A 135 9.28 14.01 -9.02
C PHE A 135 10.69 14.42 -9.45
N LEU A 136 10.82 15.30 -10.45
CA LEU A 136 12.11 15.87 -10.87
C LEU A 136 11.94 17.28 -11.44
N ASN A 137 13.00 18.10 -11.33
CA ASN A 137 13.10 19.38 -12.03
C ASN A 137 13.93 19.20 -13.31
N SER A 138 13.47 19.76 -14.42
CA SER A 138 14.09 19.66 -15.75
C SER A 138 14.68 21.01 -16.19
N THR A 139 15.69 20.95 -17.06
CA THR A 139 16.36 22.13 -17.64
C THR A 139 16.79 21.82 -19.07
N ASN A 140 16.98 22.86 -19.88
CA ASN A 140 17.50 22.74 -21.24
C ASN A 140 19.03 22.68 -21.34
N VAL A 141 19.75 22.68 -20.20
CA VAL A 141 21.22 22.68 -20.14
C VAL A 141 21.79 21.27 -20.09
N PHE A 142 21.09 20.35 -19.43
CA PHE A 142 21.50 18.94 -19.28
C PHE A 142 20.28 18.06 -19.02
N ASN A 143 20.42 16.77 -19.29
CA ASN A 143 19.38 15.78 -18.99
C ASN A 143 19.37 15.50 -17.48
N ALA A 144 18.24 15.76 -16.83
CA ALA A 144 18.09 15.59 -15.38
C ALA A 144 17.41 14.26 -15.07
N SER A 145 17.90 13.55 -14.05
CA SER A 145 17.32 12.29 -13.60
C SER A 145 17.06 12.32 -12.10
N ASN A 146 15.97 11.69 -11.66
CA ASN A 146 15.73 11.41 -10.25
C ASN A 146 15.24 9.97 -10.08
N THR A 147 15.63 9.33 -8.98
CA THR A 147 15.18 7.98 -8.62
C THR A 147 14.30 8.06 -7.39
N GLY A 148 13.20 7.33 -7.39
CA GLY A 148 12.35 7.23 -6.21
C GLY A 148 11.17 6.29 -6.40
N THR A 149 10.50 6.03 -5.28
CA THR A 149 9.36 5.13 -5.23
C THR A 149 8.08 5.83 -5.68
N VAL A 150 7.35 5.21 -6.60
CA VAL A 150 6.02 5.65 -7.04
C VAL A 150 5.02 4.51 -6.82
N SER A 151 3.96 4.81 -6.07
CA SER A 151 2.82 3.89 -5.93
C SER A 151 2.13 3.68 -7.27
N LEU A 152 1.62 2.48 -7.50
CA LEU A 152 0.84 2.14 -8.69
C LEU A 152 -0.67 2.26 -8.40
N CYS A 153 -1.49 2.37 -9.44
CA CYS A 153 -2.94 2.30 -9.29
C CYS A 153 -3.34 0.98 -8.56
N GLY A 154 -4.46 0.98 -7.83
CA GLY A 154 -4.93 -0.21 -7.11
C GLY A 154 -4.20 -0.49 -5.79
N ALA A 155 -2.98 0.01 -5.59
CA ALA A 155 -2.25 -0.07 -4.32
C ALA A 155 -3.02 0.57 -3.15
N THR A 156 -3.80 1.61 -3.45
CA THR A 156 -4.60 2.39 -2.50
C THR A 156 -6.07 1.98 -2.46
N GLY A 157 -6.47 0.88 -3.10
CA GLY A 157 -7.86 0.42 -3.15
C GLY A 157 -8.75 1.19 -4.13
N PHE A 158 -8.17 2.04 -4.98
CA PHE A 158 -8.86 2.66 -6.12
C PHE A 158 -8.89 1.69 -7.29
N LEU A 159 -9.99 1.71 -8.06
CA LEU A 159 -10.08 0.95 -9.30
C LEU A 159 -9.00 1.45 -10.27
N CYS A 160 -8.08 0.57 -10.65
CA CYS A 160 -7.23 0.81 -11.81
C CYS A 160 -8.13 0.87 -13.05
N VAL A 161 -7.92 1.90 -13.87
CA VAL A 161 -8.27 1.76 -15.28
C VAL A 161 -7.23 0.81 -15.88
N VAL A 162 -7.68 -0.15 -16.69
CA VAL A 162 -6.77 -1.04 -17.40
C VAL A 162 -5.81 -0.19 -18.20
N ASP A 163 -4.54 -0.57 -18.18
CA ASP A 163 -3.46 0.10 -18.89
C ASP A 163 -3.14 1.55 -18.44
N GLU A 164 -3.40 1.89 -17.17
CA GLU A 164 -3.09 3.19 -16.57
C GLU A 164 -2.42 3.06 -15.19
N ASP A 165 -1.36 2.25 -15.10
CA ASP A 165 -0.64 2.00 -13.84
C ASP A 165 0.06 3.25 -13.29
N LEU A 166 0.65 4.04 -14.19
CA LEU A 166 1.45 5.23 -13.89
C LEU A 166 1.08 6.37 -14.83
N ARG A 167 0.86 7.55 -14.26
CA ARG A 167 0.67 8.80 -14.98
C ARG A 167 1.90 9.67 -14.84
N VAL A 168 2.30 10.29 -15.94
CA VAL A 168 3.39 11.25 -15.98
C VAL A 168 2.92 12.51 -16.66
N ARG A 169 3.28 13.65 -16.07
CA ARG A 169 2.90 14.97 -16.58
C ARG A 169 4.08 15.94 -16.54
N ASP A 170 4.32 16.63 -17.65
CA ASP A 170 5.24 17.78 -17.72
C ASP A 170 4.44 19.09 -17.68
N PHE A 171 4.94 20.10 -16.96
CA PHE A 171 4.17 21.33 -16.70
C PHE A 171 4.64 22.58 -17.44
N THR A 172 5.80 22.58 -18.09
CA THR A 172 6.46 23.86 -18.41
C THR A 172 7.41 23.82 -19.60
N SER A 173 7.84 22.64 -20.08
CA SER A 173 8.77 22.55 -21.19
C SER A 173 8.55 21.29 -22.01
N SER A 174 8.67 21.38 -23.33
CA SER A 174 8.60 20.16 -24.13
C SER A 174 9.83 19.30 -23.85
N THR A 175 9.64 18.07 -23.39
CA THR A 175 10.71 17.18 -22.92
C THR A 175 10.46 15.74 -23.33
N HIS A 176 11.53 15.00 -23.63
CA HIS A 176 11.44 13.55 -23.63
C HIS A 176 11.45 13.04 -22.19
N ILE A 177 10.71 11.96 -21.95
CA ILE A 177 10.71 11.25 -20.68
C ILE A 177 11.19 9.83 -20.93
N ILE A 178 12.09 9.39 -20.06
CA ILE A 178 12.62 8.05 -20.03
C ILE A 178 12.36 7.51 -18.63
N ILE A 179 11.83 6.29 -18.53
CA ILE A 179 11.56 5.64 -17.26
C ILE A 179 12.27 4.30 -17.24
N ASP A 180 13.19 4.15 -16.30
CA ASP A 180 13.88 2.91 -15.99
C ASP A 180 13.37 2.38 -14.65
N VAL A 181 13.08 1.08 -14.55
CA VAL A 181 12.63 0.43 -13.32
C VAL A 181 13.76 -0.37 -12.69
N GLN A 182 13.99 -0.19 -11.40
CA GLN A 182 15.03 -0.89 -10.62
C GLN A 182 14.46 -2.04 -9.79
N GLY A 183 13.18 -1.96 -9.44
CA GLY A 183 12.48 -2.98 -8.67
C GLY A 183 11.05 -2.57 -8.40
N TYR A 184 10.33 -3.45 -7.70
CA TYR A 184 8.94 -3.23 -7.35
C TYR A 184 8.66 -3.61 -5.90
N TYR A 185 7.60 -3.06 -5.37
CA TYR A 185 7.12 -3.35 -4.03
C TYR A 185 5.86 -4.20 -4.13
N GLN A 186 5.82 -5.29 -3.38
CA GLN A 186 4.63 -6.14 -3.27
C GLN A 186 4.36 -6.48 -1.81
N GLN A 187 3.11 -6.81 -1.48
CA GLN A 187 2.77 -7.27 -0.14
C GLN A 187 3.52 -8.57 0.16
N GLN A 188 4.15 -8.64 1.33
CA GLN A 188 4.71 -9.89 1.83
C GLN A 188 3.59 -10.90 2.01
N MET A 189 3.83 -12.14 1.61
CA MET A 189 2.88 -13.23 1.79
C MET A 189 3.03 -13.79 3.20
N ALA A 190 1.94 -13.78 3.96
CA ALA A 190 1.93 -14.25 5.34
C ALA A 190 0.56 -14.76 5.74
N ALA A 191 0.52 -15.73 6.65
CA ALA A 191 -0.72 -16.26 7.18
C ALA A 191 -0.55 -16.63 8.65
N GLN A 192 -1.55 -16.30 9.47
CA GLN A 192 -1.69 -16.78 10.83
C GLN A 192 -2.83 -17.77 10.86
N ILE A 193 -2.55 -18.99 11.32
CA ILE A 193 -3.49 -20.10 11.37
C ILE A 193 -3.80 -20.36 12.83
N ASN A 194 -5.08 -20.42 13.17
CA ASN A 194 -5.53 -20.74 14.52
C ASN A 194 -5.45 -22.26 14.77
N ALA A 195 -5.47 -22.67 16.05
CA ALA A 195 -5.38 -24.08 16.43
C ALA A 195 -6.54 -24.92 15.83
N ASP A 196 -7.74 -24.33 15.72
CA ASP A 196 -8.92 -24.93 15.08
C ASP A 196 -8.78 -25.09 13.55
N GLY A 197 -7.70 -24.57 12.95
CA GLY A 197 -7.43 -24.62 11.52
C GLY A 197 -8.05 -23.47 10.73
N SER A 198 -8.72 -22.51 11.38
CA SER A 198 -9.23 -21.32 10.71
C SER A 198 -8.09 -20.37 10.32
N LEU A 199 -8.25 -19.72 9.17
CA LEU A 199 -7.35 -18.67 8.71
C LEU A 199 -7.65 -17.38 9.49
N GLY A 200 -6.69 -16.91 10.27
CA GLY A 200 -6.76 -15.63 10.95
C GLY A 200 -6.16 -14.51 10.10
N ARG A 201 -5.25 -13.73 10.70
CA ARG A 201 -4.61 -12.59 10.02
C ARG A 201 -3.79 -13.10 8.85
N ASN A 202 -3.98 -12.52 7.66
CA ASN A 202 -3.24 -12.97 6.50
C ASN A 202 -3.04 -11.86 5.47
N SER A 203 -2.08 -12.13 4.60
CA SER A 203 -1.76 -11.38 3.39
C SER A 203 -1.59 -12.41 2.28
N ARG A 204 -2.46 -12.32 1.26
CA ARG A 204 -2.42 -13.15 0.03
C ARG A 204 -2.70 -14.64 0.25
N ALA A 205 -3.07 -15.07 1.45
CA ALA A 205 -3.52 -16.43 1.71
C ALA A 205 -5.00 -16.56 1.35
N VAL A 206 -5.33 -17.57 0.54
CA VAL A 206 -6.66 -17.78 -0.03
C VAL A 206 -7.46 -18.80 0.78
N SER A 207 -6.82 -19.88 1.22
CA SER A 207 -7.51 -20.93 1.97
C SER A 207 -6.55 -21.78 2.81
N VAL A 208 -7.11 -22.52 3.76
CA VAL A 208 -6.41 -23.49 4.59
C VAL A 208 -7.19 -24.80 4.59
N SER A 209 -6.52 -25.93 4.43
CA SER A 209 -7.10 -27.26 4.62
C SER A 209 -6.34 -28.06 5.67
N SER A 210 -7.05 -28.94 6.40
CA SER A 210 -6.54 -29.69 7.54
C SER A 210 -6.54 -31.21 7.25
N PRO A 211 -5.56 -31.73 6.48
CA PRO A 211 -5.55 -33.13 6.06
C PRO A 211 -5.34 -34.13 7.21
N ALA A 212 -4.71 -33.71 8.30
CA ALA A 212 -4.50 -34.52 9.49
C ALA A 212 -4.32 -33.64 10.74
N VAL A 213 -4.28 -34.26 11.92
CA VAL A 213 -3.94 -33.58 13.17
C VAL A 213 -2.52 -33.02 13.08
N GLY A 214 -2.34 -31.76 13.47
CA GLY A 214 -1.08 -31.03 13.38
C GLY A 214 -0.52 -30.92 11.96
N ALA A 215 -1.37 -31.01 10.93
CA ALA A 215 -1.00 -30.81 9.53
C ALA A 215 -1.97 -29.85 8.87
N ARG A 216 -1.44 -28.87 8.12
CA ARG A 216 -2.20 -27.86 7.38
C ARG A 216 -1.62 -27.67 5.99
N VAL A 217 -2.47 -27.39 5.00
CA VAL A 217 -2.04 -26.85 3.70
C VAL A 217 -2.58 -25.43 3.61
N VAL A 218 -1.69 -24.45 3.54
CA VAL A 218 -2.03 -23.03 3.37
C VAL A 218 -1.82 -22.66 1.91
N ARG A 219 -2.88 -22.21 1.23
CA ARG A 219 -2.82 -21.82 -0.19
C ARG A 219 -2.74 -20.32 -0.35
N PHE A 220 -1.89 -19.87 -1.26
CA PHE A 220 -1.74 -18.46 -1.64
C PHE A 220 -2.36 -18.18 -3.00
N ASP A 221 -2.49 -16.91 -3.36
CA ASP A 221 -3.10 -16.48 -4.63
C ASP A 221 -2.20 -16.64 -5.87
N ARG A 222 -1.02 -17.24 -5.72
CA ARG A 222 -0.06 -17.49 -6.79
C ARG A 222 0.76 -18.74 -6.52
N ASP A 223 1.51 -19.16 -7.54
CA ASP A 223 2.56 -20.17 -7.39
C ASP A 223 3.61 -19.68 -6.37
N VAL A 224 3.84 -20.51 -5.35
CA VAL A 224 4.81 -20.29 -4.28
C VAL A 224 5.90 -21.37 -4.26
N SER A 225 5.93 -22.29 -5.22
CA SER A 225 6.81 -23.47 -5.22
C SER A 225 8.31 -23.14 -5.23
N SER A 226 8.69 -21.97 -5.74
CA SER A 226 10.07 -21.48 -5.78
C SER A 226 10.45 -20.56 -4.61
N CYS A 227 9.57 -20.42 -3.61
CA CYS A 227 9.75 -19.46 -2.52
C CYS A 227 10.33 -20.12 -1.27
N ALA A 228 10.88 -19.30 -0.37
CA ALA A 228 11.28 -19.71 0.97
C ALA A 228 10.11 -19.54 1.94
N TYR A 229 9.98 -20.47 2.90
CA TYR A 229 8.91 -20.47 3.90
C TYR A 229 9.50 -20.58 5.30
N ASN A 230 8.94 -19.81 6.24
CA ASN A 230 9.25 -19.94 7.64
C ASN A 230 7.95 -20.05 8.44
N ALA A 231 7.82 -21.13 9.21
CA ALA A 231 6.67 -21.35 10.08
C ALA A 231 7.11 -21.34 11.54
N THR A 232 6.40 -20.61 12.39
CA THR A 232 6.65 -20.54 13.82
C THR A 232 5.36 -20.76 14.60
N VAL A 233 5.40 -21.63 15.60
CA VAL A 233 4.27 -21.80 16.51
C VAL A 233 4.04 -20.50 17.28
N GLY A 234 2.79 -20.04 17.33
CA GLY A 234 2.42 -18.76 17.92
C GLY A 234 0.95 -18.44 17.75
N THR A 235 0.40 -17.61 18.64
CA THR A 235 -1.01 -17.20 18.64
C THR A 235 -1.13 -15.69 18.42
N ALA A 236 -2.19 -15.27 17.73
CA ALA A 236 -2.53 -13.84 17.57
C ALA A 236 -3.20 -13.23 18.81
N ALA A 237 -3.54 -14.05 19.82
CA ALA A 237 -4.06 -13.61 21.11
C ALA A 237 -2.94 -13.46 22.15
N THR A 238 -3.21 -12.83 23.28
CA THR A 238 -2.29 -12.80 24.42
C THR A 238 -2.10 -14.21 24.98
N GLY A 239 -0.86 -14.72 24.95
CA GLY A 239 -0.49 -16.06 25.43
C GLY A 239 0.75 -16.59 24.72
N THR A 240 1.25 -17.75 25.14
CA THR A 240 2.36 -18.44 24.48
C THR A 240 1.89 -19.80 24.02
N ALA A 241 2.07 -20.10 22.73
CA ALA A 241 2.00 -21.47 22.24
C ALA A 241 3.42 -22.02 22.22
N VAL A 242 3.63 -23.20 22.80
CA VAL A 242 4.94 -23.86 22.88
C VAL A 242 4.95 -25.02 21.91
N GLY A 243 6.02 -25.14 21.13
CA GLY A 243 6.17 -26.16 20.11
C GLY A 243 7.03 -25.67 18.96
N TYR A 244 7.08 -26.45 17.89
CA TYR A 244 7.77 -26.10 16.66
C TYR A 244 6.94 -26.45 15.43
N ALA A 245 7.28 -25.83 14.31
CA ALA A 245 6.62 -26.03 13.04
C ALA A 245 7.64 -26.31 11.94
N ASN A 246 7.28 -27.19 11.02
CA ASN A 246 8.03 -27.45 9.79
C ASN A 246 7.15 -27.07 8.60
N ALA A 247 7.74 -26.42 7.60
CA ALA A 247 7.05 -26.02 6.37
C ALA A 247 7.77 -26.57 5.14
N GLN A 248 7.00 -27.05 4.17
CA GLN A 248 7.49 -27.54 2.88
C GLN A 248 6.45 -27.25 1.78
N PRO A 249 6.84 -27.26 0.50
CA PRO A 249 5.87 -27.18 -0.60
C PRO A 249 4.82 -28.29 -0.48
N ALA A 250 3.56 -27.97 -0.78
CA ALA A 250 2.53 -28.99 -0.84
C ALA A 250 2.70 -29.85 -2.11
N THR A 251 2.63 -31.17 -1.96
CA THR A 251 2.74 -32.10 -3.08
C THR A 251 1.63 -31.83 -4.09
N SER A 252 1.98 -31.71 -5.38
CA SER A 252 1.05 -31.47 -6.49
C SER A 252 0.15 -30.22 -6.35
N ASP A 253 0.54 -29.25 -5.52
CA ASP A 253 -0.16 -27.99 -5.33
C ASP A 253 0.86 -26.84 -5.26
N ALA A 254 1.11 -26.22 -6.42
CA ALA A 254 2.09 -25.14 -6.55
C ALA A 254 1.74 -23.89 -5.72
N THR A 255 0.47 -23.73 -5.31
CA THR A 255 0.01 -22.62 -4.48
C THR A 255 0.05 -22.92 -2.99
N GLY A 256 0.26 -24.20 -2.64
CA GLY A 256 0.12 -24.73 -1.30
C GLY A 256 1.45 -24.88 -0.58
N ILE A 257 1.45 -24.54 0.71
CA ILE A 257 2.54 -24.86 1.64
C ILE A 257 1.98 -25.81 2.69
N PHE A 258 2.59 -26.98 2.80
CA PHE A 258 2.28 -27.96 3.82
C PHE A 258 3.06 -27.64 5.09
N VAL A 259 2.34 -27.37 6.18
CA VAL A 259 2.88 -27.05 7.49
C VAL A 259 2.48 -28.12 8.47
N GLN A 260 3.45 -28.62 9.22
CA GLN A 260 3.23 -29.52 10.35
C GLN A 260 3.61 -28.83 11.65
N THR A 261 2.83 -29.08 12.70
CA THR A 261 3.07 -28.55 14.04
C THR A 261 3.19 -29.66 15.07
N PHE A 262 4.11 -29.46 16.01
CA PHE A 262 4.47 -30.42 17.05
C PHE A 262 4.58 -29.70 18.38
N ASN A 263 4.16 -30.36 19.47
CA ASN A 263 4.42 -29.88 20.82
C ASN A 263 5.92 -30.01 21.16
N ASP A 264 6.31 -29.56 22.34
CA ASP A 264 7.68 -29.64 22.88
C ASP A 264 8.21 -31.07 23.04
N ASP A 265 7.32 -32.05 23.21
CA ASP A 265 7.62 -33.48 23.24
C ASP A 265 7.78 -34.13 21.85
N GLY A 266 7.56 -33.37 20.78
CA GLY A 266 7.59 -33.86 19.39
C GLY A 266 6.32 -34.56 18.92
N THR A 267 5.24 -34.56 19.71
CA THR A 267 3.94 -35.12 19.32
C THR A 267 3.23 -34.17 18.35
N GLN A 268 2.82 -34.70 17.19
CA GLN A 268 2.10 -33.91 16.18
C GLN A 268 0.73 -33.47 16.71
N THR A 269 0.51 -32.16 16.78
CA THR A 269 -0.66 -31.57 17.46
C THR A 269 -1.15 -30.33 16.71
N ASN A 270 -2.45 -30.07 16.76
CA ASN A 270 -3.02 -28.84 16.21
C ASN A 270 -2.60 -27.61 17.03
N LEU A 271 -1.48 -26.98 16.68
CA LEU A 271 -1.03 -25.71 17.26
C LEU A 271 -1.27 -24.53 16.32
N PRO A 272 -1.53 -23.32 16.86
CA PRO A 272 -1.57 -22.12 16.05
C PRO A 272 -0.16 -21.76 15.59
N PHE A 273 -0.03 -21.18 14.40
CA PHE A 273 1.26 -20.79 13.85
C PHE A 273 1.17 -19.55 12.95
N TYR A 274 2.30 -18.89 12.80
CA TYR A 274 2.56 -17.89 11.77
C TYR A 274 3.36 -18.54 10.63
N LEU A 275 3.01 -18.19 9.41
CA LEU A 275 3.71 -18.58 8.19
C LEU A 275 4.10 -17.30 7.46
N THR A 276 5.38 -17.13 7.16
CA THR A 276 5.87 -16.10 6.25
C THR A 276 6.45 -16.76 5.00
N VAL A 277 6.17 -16.15 3.85
CA VAL A 277 6.61 -16.64 2.53
C VAL A 277 7.36 -15.52 1.83
N THR A 278 8.56 -15.84 1.35
CA THR A 278 9.45 -14.90 0.65
C THR A 278 9.83 -15.49 -0.70
N CYS A 279 9.39 -14.78 -1.74
CA CYS A 279 9.82 -14.89 -3.12
C CYS A 279 10.36 -13.49 -3.49
#